data_AF-A0A8T6WCY1-F1
#
_entry.id   AF-A0A8T6WCY1-F1
#
_cell.length_a   1.000
_cell.length_b   1.000
_cell.length_c   1.000
_cell.angle_alpha   90.00
_cell.angle_beta   90.00
_cell.angle_gamma   90.00
#
_symmetry.space_group_name_H-M   'P 1'
#
loop_
_entity.id
_entity.type
_entity.pdbx_description
1 polymer ?
#
loop_
_entity_poly.entity_id
_entity_poly.type
_entity_poly.pdbx_seq_one_letter_code
_entity_poly.pdbx_strand_id
1 'polypeptide(L)'
;ANFTFLGQFTAKKKEVGEGEKKEIHSIVKRENNVLVKEGSTYLSETIPLYMKKERIVEEFQEVLFEKEGKPIFLTGGEFYNVTYNGEDERVIFL
;
A
#
# COMPACT_ATOMS: atom_id res chain seq x y z
N ALA A 1 -1.10 -18.13 18.24
CA ALA A 1 -0.52 -17.52 17.02
C ALA A 1 0.97 -17.41 17.24
N ASN A 2 1.77 -18.05 16.39
CA ASN A 2 3.23 -18.12 16.54
C ASN A 2 3.83 -17.04 15.65
N PHE A 3 3.93 -15.82 16.17
CA PHE A 3 4.58 -14.72 15.45
C PHE A 3 6.07 -14.70 15.81
N THR A 4 6.92 -14.66 14.78
CA THR A 4 8.37 -14.50 14.93
C THR A 4 8.79 -13.23 14.22
N PHE A 5 9.67 -12.45 14.87
CA PHE A 5 10.27 -11.28 14.23
C PHE A 5 11.20 -11.73 13.11
N LEU A 6 10.93 -11.28 11.88
CA LEU A 6 11.70 -11.66 10.69
C LEU A 6 12.90 -10.75 10.40
N GLY A 7 13.02 -9.63 11.11
CA GLY A 7 14.09 -8.65 10.91
C GLY A 7 13.60 -7.26 10.52
N GLN A 8 14.56 -6.38 10.24
CA GLN A 8 14.31 -5.06 9.67
C GLN A 8 14.68 -5.08 8.19
N PHE A 9 13.84 -4.51 7.34
CA PHE A 9 14.04 -4.50 5.90
C PHE A 9 14.25 -3.07 5.41
N THR A 10 15.14 -2.90 4.44
CA THR A 10 15.35 -1.61 3.78
C THR A 10 14.30 -1.41 2.70
N ALA A 11 13.51 -0.35 2.84
CA ALA A 11 12.56 0.08 1.82
C ALA A 11 13.23 1.12 0.90
N LYS A 12 13.20 0.87 -0.41
CA LYS A 12 13.70 1.82 -1.42
C LYS A 12 12.53 2.53 -2.07
N LYS A 13 12.48 3.85 -1.93
CA LYS A 13 11.50 4.69 -2.61
C LYS A 13 11.71 4.63 -4.13
N LYS A 14 10.62 4.48 -4.87
CA LYS A 14 10.57 4.46 -6.34
C LYS A 14 9.35 5.24 -6.80
N GLU A 15 9.39 5.70 -8.04
CA GLU A 15 8.26 6.34 -8.71
C GLU A 15 7.75 5.46 -9.83
N VAL A 16 6.45 5.56 -10.11
CA VAL A 16 5.86 5.00 -11.32
C VAL A 16 6.21 5.92 -12.48
N GLY A 17 6.99 5.40 -13.44
CA GLY A 17 7.38 6.16 -14.63
C GLY A 17 6.17 6.56 -15.50
N GLU A 18 6.35 7.58 -16.32
CA GLU A 18 5.30 8.06 -17.24
C GLU A 18 4.86 6.95 -18.21
N GLY A 19 3.56 6.69 -18.28
CA GLY A 19 2.98 5.62 -19.09
C GLY A 19 3.20 4.20 -18.55
N GLU A 20 3.91 4.05 -17.42
CA GLU A 20 4.07 2.75 -16.76
C GLU A 20 2.91 2.45 -15.80
N LYS A 21 2.77 1.16 -15.48
CA LYS A 21 1.96 0.69 -14.36
C LYS A 21 2.81 -0.16 -13.43
N LYS A 22 2.61 -0.03 -12.13
CA LYS A 22 3.25 -0.87 -11.12
C LYS A 22 2.23 -1.57 -10.25
N GLU A 23 2.45 -2.86 -10.07
CA GLU A 23 1.68 -3.70 -9.17
C GLU A 23 2.05 -3.38 -7.72
N ILE A 24 1.05 -3.23 -6.87
CA ILE A 24 1.16 -2.94 -5.44
C ILE A 24 0.49 -4.05 -4.66
N HIS A 25 1.18 -4.53 -3.61
CA HIS A 25 0.76 -5.66 -2.78
C HIS A 25 0.29 -5.21 -1.38
N SER A 26 0.05 -3.91 -1.21
CA SER A 26 -0.56 -3.31 -0.02
C SER A 26 -1.86 -2.59 -0.37
N ILE A 27 -2.56 -2.13 0.66
CA ILE A 27 -3.55 -1.06 0.52
C ILE A 27 -2.87 0.21 -0.02
N VAL A 28 -3.64 1.06 -0.70
CA VAL A 28 -3.17 2.34 -1.25
C VAL A 28 -3.99 3.49 -0.70
N LYS A 29 -3.49 4.72 -0.75
CA LYS A 29 -4.32 5.89 -0.39
C LYS A 29 -5.40 6.09 -1.45
N ARG A 30 -6.56 6.59 -1.04
CA ARG A 30 -7.70 6.79 -1.95
C ARG A 30 -7.38 7.75 -3.11
N GLU A 31 -6.50 8.71 -2.86
CA GLU A 31 -6.02 9.72 -3.80
C GLU A 31 -4.95 9.21 -4.78
N ASN A 32 -4.42 7.99 -4.60
CA ASN A 32 -3.48 7.42 -5.56
C ASN A 32 -4.18 7.12 -6.90
N ASN A 33 -3.46 7.36 -8.00
CA ASN A 33 -3.94 7.00 -9.33
C ASN A 33 -3.85 5.49 -9.54
N VAL A 34 -5.00 4.83 -9.51
CA VAL A 34 -5.13 3.37 -9.70
C VAL A 34 -5.80 3.03 -11.02
N LEU A 35 -5.31 1.98 -11.67
CA LEU A 35 -5.98 1.36 -12.81
C LEU A 35 -7.06 0.40 -12.30
N VAL A 36 -8.33 0.77 -12.48
CA VAL A 36 -9.48 -0.09 -12.19
C VAL A 36 -9.57 -1.18 -13.25
N LYS A 37 -9.45 -2.45 -12.84
CA LYS A 37 -9.60 -3.60 -13.72
C LYS A 37 -11.05 -4.09 -13.76
N GLU A 38 -11.49 -4.53 -14.93
CA GLU A 38 -12.77 -5.21 -15.09
C GLU A 38 -12.81 -6.49 -14.24
N GLY A 39 -13.95 -6.75 -13.59
CA GLY A 39 -14.12 -7.90 -12.70
C GLY A 39 -13.45 -7.77 -11.33
N SER A 40 -12.84 -6.63 -11.01
CA SER A 40 -12.34 -6.33 -9.66
C SER A 40 -13.36 -5.51 -8.86
N THR A 41 -13.42 -5.75 -7.55
CA THR A 41 -14.23 -4.95 -6.63
C THR A 41 -13.31 -4.24 -5.65
N TYR A 42 -13.28 -2.91 -5.72
CA TYR A 42 -12.49 -2.09 -4.81
C TYR A 42 -13.38 -1.55 -3.69
N LEU A 43 -12.88 -1.60 -2.47
CA LEU A 43 -13.51 -1.06 -1.27
C LEU A 43 -12.65 0.07 -0.72
N SER A 44 -13.28 1.03 -0.06
CA SER A 44 -12.57 2.04 0.71
C SER A 44 -12.96 1.99 2.18
N GLU A 45 -11.99 2.30 3.02
CA GLU A 45 -12.15 2.40 4.47
C GLU A 45 -11.37 3.62 4.97
N THR A 46 -11.84 4.20 6.07
CA THR A 46 -11.14 5.28 6.78
C THR A 46 -10.41 4.69 7.97
N ILE A 47 -9.08 4.79 7.98
CA ILE A 47 -8.24 4.24 9.06
C ILE A 47 -7.49 5.35 9.81
N PRO A 48 -7.19 5.16 11.11
CA PRO A 48 -6.30 6.06 11.85
C PRO A 48 -4.89 6.05 11.24
N LEU A 49 -4.33 7.23 11.00
CA LEU A 49 -2.96 7.38 10.50
C LEU A 49 -1.99 7.76 11.64
N TYR A 50 -2.27 8.87 12.31
CA TYR A 50 -1.50 9.33 13.46
C TYR A 50 -2.31 9.23 14.74
N MET A 51 -1.67 8.74 15.80
CA MET A 51 -2.28 8.60 17.12
C MET A 51 -1.33 9.12 18.20
N LYS A 52 -1.89 9.84 19.15
CA LYS A 52 -1.18 10.21 20.38
C LYS A 52 -0.91 8.98 21.23
N LYS A 53 0.03 9.12 22.19
CA LYS A 53 0.35 8.08 23.17
C LYS A 53 -0.87 7.61 23.96
N GLU A 54 -1.85 8.48 24.16
CA GLU A 54 -3.12 8.23 24.84
C GLU A 54 -4.16 7.52 23.95
N ARG A 55 -3.77 7.07 22.75
CA ARG A 55 -4.63 6.42 21.74
C ARG A 55 -5.75 7.31 21.21
N ILE A 56 -5.51 8.62 21.16
CA ILE A 56 -6.40 9.58 20.51
C ILE A 56 -5.93 9.74 19.07
N VAL A 57 -6.82 9.51 18.11
CA VAL A 57 -6.53 9.69 16.67
C VAL A 57 -6.40 11.18 16.37
N GLU A 58 -5.31 11.56 15.73
CA GLU A 58 -5.05 12.94 15.27
C GLU A 58 -5.43 13.12 13.80
N GLU A 59 -5.22 12.07 13.00
CA GLU A 59 -5.45 12.11 11.57
C GLU A 59 -6.02 10.78 11.08
N PHE A 60 -6.95 10.85 10.14
CA PHE A 60 -7.52 9.70 9.45
C PHE A 60 -7.13 9.74 7.98
N GLN A 61 -6.88 8.57 7.40
CA GLN A 61 -6.60 8.40 5.98
C GLN A 61 -7.67 7.50 5.35
N GLU A 62 -8.25 7.92 4.23
CA GLU A 62 -9.05 7.01 3.40
C GLU A 62 -8.11 6.17 2.54
N VAL A 63 -8.29 4.85 2.60
CA VAL A 63 -7.52 3.87 1.85
C VAL A 63 -8.42 3.11 0.90
N LEU A 64 -7.81 2.58 -0.16
CA LEU A 64 -8.46 1.74 -1.16
C LEU A 64 -7.78 0.36 -1.17
N PHE A 65 -8.58 -0.69 -1.29
CA PHE A 65 -8.10 -2.06 -1.43
C PHE A 65 -9.03 -2.91 -2.30
N GLU A 66 -8.50 -4.00 -2.86
CA GLU A 66 -9.29 -4.95 -3.64
C GLU A 66 -9.85 -6.04 -2.72
N LYS A 67 -11.15 -6.31 -2.84
CA LYS A 67 -11.92 -7.15 -1.90
C LYS A 67 -11.41 -8.60 -1.80
N GLU A 68 -10.89 -9.16 -2.88
CA GLU A 68 -10.40 -10.54 -2.97
C GLU A 68 -8.86 -10.61 -2.84
N GLY A 69 -8.21 -9.50 -2.52
CA GLY A 69 -6.76 -9.42 -2.40
C GLY A 69 -6.03 -9.44 -3.75
N LYS A 70 -6.74 -9.15 -4.86
CA LYS A 70 -6.08 -9.03 -6.16
C LYS A 70 -5.14 -7.82 -6.18
N PRO A 71 -4.05 -7.87 -6.96
CA PRO A 71 -3.10 -6.77 -6.98
C PRO A 71 -3.70 -5.47 -7.51
N ILE A 72 -3.32 -4.37 -6.87
CA ILE A 72 -3.70 -3.01 -7.27
C ILE A 72 -2.61 -2.47 -8.20
N PHE A 73 -2.99 -1.76 -9.26
CA PHE A 73 -2.02 -1.22 -10.21
C PHE A 73 -2.01 0.30 -10.12
N LEU A 74 -0.88 0.88 -9.71
CA LEU A 74 -0.66 2.32 -9.79
C LEU A 74 -0.25 2.72 -11.21
N THR A 75 -0.74 3.87 -11.65
CA THR A 75 -0.38 4.50 -12.94
C THR A 75 0.38 5.83 -12.74
N GLY A 76 0.80 6.11 -11.51
CA GLY A 76 1.52 7.33 -11.14
C GLY A 76 1.77 7.38 -9.63
N GLY A 77 2.68 8.26 -9.22
CA GLY A 77 3.04 8.46 -7.82
C GLY A 77 4.19 7.60 -7.33
N GLU A 78 4.33 7.54 -6.02
CA GLU A 78 5.48 6.95 -5.33
C GLU A 78 5.09 5.63 -4.65
N PHE A 79 6.03 4.69 -4.60
CA PHE A 79 5.90 3.44 -3.86
C PHE A 79 7.26 3.05 -3.26
N TYR A 80 7.24 2.06 -2.39
CA TYR A 80 8.45 1.53 -1.76
C TYR A 80 8.62 0.08 -2.14
N ASN A 81 9.83 -0.26 -2.57
CA ASN A 81 10.25 -1.63 -2.85
C ASN A 81 10.96 -2.18 -1.62
N VAL A 82 10.43 -3.26 -1.05
CA VAL A 82 11.03 -4.02 0.05
C VAL A 82 11.44 -5.36 -0.51
N THR A 83 12.74 -5.70 -0.43
CA THR A 83 13.25 -6.97 -0.94
C THR A 83 13.53 -7.90 0.24
N TYR A 84 12.94 -9.10 0.23
CA TYR A 84 13.18 -10.13 1.24
C TYR A 84 13.34 -11.50 0.56
N ASN A 85 14.40 -12.23 0.91
CA ASN A 85 14.72 -13.54 0.32
C ASN A 85 14.73 -13.58 -1.23
N GLY A 86 15.03 -12.45 -1.88
CA GLY A 86 15.02 -12.34 -3.35
C GLY A 86 13.66 -12.03 -3.97
N GLU A 87 12.62 -11.90 -3.15
CA GLU A 87 11.28 -11.48 -3.57
C GLU A 87 11.07 -9.99 -3.29
N ASP A 88 10.40 -9.31 -4.22
CA ASP A 88 10.14 -7.87 -4.17
C ASP A 88 8.68 -7.61 -3.80
N GLU A 89 8.48 -7.01 -2.63
CA GLU A 89 7.21 -6.49 -2.18
C GLU A 89 7.11 -4.99 -2.46
N ARG A 90 5.99 -4.56 -3.05
CA ARG A 90 5.75 -3.16 -3.40
C ARG A 90 4.62 -2.62 -2.55
N VAL A 91 4.94 -1.65 -1.72
CA VAL A 91 4.03 -1.14 -0.70
C VAL A 91 3.91 0.37 -0.77
N ILE A 92 2.77 0.88 -0.28
CA ILE A 92 2.56 2.29 0.01
C ILE A 92 2.65 2.46 1.52
N PHE A 93 3.53 3.35 1.97
CA PHE A 93 3.47 3.85 3.34
C PHE A 93 2.42 4.95 3.39
N LEU A 94 1.51 4.82 4.35
CA LEU A 94 0.43 5.76 4.56
C LEU A 94 0.93 6.98 5.34
#